data_AF-A0A1I5C8H2-F1
#
_entry.id   AF-A0A1I5C8H2-F1
#
_cell.length_a   1.000
_cell.length_b   1.000
_cell.length_c   1.000
_cell.angle_alpha   90.00
_cell.angle_beta   90.00
_cell.angle_gamma   90.00
#
_symmetry.space_group_name_H-M   'P 1'
#
loop_
_entity.id
_entity.type
_entity.pdbx_description
1 polymer ?
#
loop_
_entity_poly.entity_id
_entity_poly.type
_entity_poly.pdbx_seq_one_letter_code
_entity_poly.pdbx_strand_id
1 'polypeptide(L)'
;MGRRPSKPGSIARLRERKKRSGRVYYYYDTGGKDRKEIPLGSDYGLAIMEYAKLERDRTATDLVSKVITFRYVAEKYMVDVVPTKGKLTQLDNKREVKNLIAFFDDPPAPLETIEPLHVRQYLTWRKAAPVRANRERALLSAIWNFARDKGYTALANPCAGIKGNKETGRNTYVEDELFKRVYEKADSGLRDAMDLAYLTSQRVTDPRLMDERDVRDGQLWVLQGKTKAKLRIEVTGELKAVIDRIMARKSNHKVRSTRLIVTEDGTPMTVAMLRRRFDLAREAAEVAKSEFQMRDLRAKAGTDKAESTGDILQARDQLGHTTVVMTEQYIRNRIGKRYRPPSNCGPASKLRTRNEQGFALAFARKPLILDGARSRNRTGTPLRAGDFKSHASTSFAIRAVARLTMATSAKSNGRSPGWCSKRGEYIHPSSAKQGSLCPFQRKTFQCFENKKAP
;
A
#
# COMPACT_ATOMS: atom_id res chain seq x y z
N MET A 1 -10.98 46.60 -42.48
CA MET A 1 -9.92 45.59 -42.23
C MET A 1 -9.18 45.94 -40.94
N GLY A 2 -9.07 45.00 -40.00
CA GLY A 2 -8.39 45.22 -38.71
C GLY A 2 -6.88 45.44 -38.89
N ARG A 3 -6.26 46.19 -37.97
CA ARG A 3 -4.81 46.43 -37.95
C ARG A 3 -4.08 45.08 -37.93
N ARG A 4 -3.13 44.87 -38.86
CA ARG A 4 -2.25 43.70 -38.83
C ARG A 4 -1.49 43.68 -37.50
N PRO A 5 -1.35 42.53 -36.84
CA PRO A 5 -0.68 42.48 -35.56
C PRO A 5 0.78 42.90 -35.65
N SER A 6 1.27 43.65 -34.64
CA SER A 6 2.65 44.16 -34.61
C SER A 6 3.68 43.11 -34.17
N LYS A 7 3.24 41.96 -33.65
CA LYS A 7 4.09 40.87 -33.18
C LYS A 7 3.86 39.62 -34.04
N PRO A 8 4.90 39.02 -34.63
CA PRO A 8 4.80 37.71 -35.27
C PRO A 8 4.24 36.68 -34.28
N GLY A 9 3.22 35.91 -34.69
CA GLY A 9 2.60 34.87 -33.86
C GLY A 9 1.52 35.35 -32.87
N SER A 10 1.14 36.63 -32.86
CA SER A 10 0.03 37.07 -32.01
C SER A 10 -1.32 36.56 -32.54
N ILE A 11 -2.11 36.00 -31.63
CA ILE A 11 -3.45 35.49 -31.91
C ILE A 11 -4.38 36.67 -32.23
N ALA A 12 -5.21 36.52 -33.28
CA ALA A 12 -6.18 37.54 -33.66
C ALA A 12 -7.10 37.86 -32.47
N ARG A 13 -7.46 39.14 -32.28
CA ARG A 13 -8.35 39.64 -31.20
C ARG A 13 -7.94 39.34 -29.75
N LEU A 14 -6.90 38.54 -29.50
CA LEU A 14 -6.29 38.41 -28.18
C LEU A 14 -5.32 39.57 -27.95
N ARG A 15 -5.43 40.22 -26.79
CA ARG A 15 -4.59 41.36 -26.39
C ARG A 15 -3.90 41.04 -25.09
N GLU A 16 -2.58 41.19 -25.09
CA GLU A 16 -1.74 41.08 -23.90
C GLU A 16 -1.49 42.48 -23.33
N ARG A 17 -1.77 42.67 -22.03
CA ARG A 17 -1.51 43.92 -21.31
C ARG A 17 -0.66 43.64 -20.08
N LYS A 18 0.59 44.10 -20.09
CA LYS A 18 1.47 44.09 -18.92
C LYS A 18 1.14 45.28 -18.03
N LYS A 19 0.82 45.04 -16.75
CA LYS A 19 0.59 46.08 -15.76
C LYS A 19 1.92 46.55 -15.15
N ARG A 20 1.90 47.70 -14.45
CA ARG A 20 3.07 48.24 -13.74
C ARG A 20 3.67 47.26 -12.72
N SER A 21 2.84 46.39 -12.14
CA SER A 21 3.26 45.30 -11.24
C SER A 21 4.01 44.16 -11.93
N GLY A 22 4.22 44.21 -13.25
CA GLY A 22 4.82 43.15 -14.05
C GLY A 22 3.87 42.02 -14.44
N ARG A 23 2.68 41.94 -13.82
CA ARG A 23 1.66 40.93 -14.13
C ARG A 23 1.02 41.19 -15.49
N VAL A 24 0.86 40.12 -16.26
CA VAL A 24 0.24 40.12 -17.58
C VAL A 24 -1.24 39.74 -17.46
N TYR A 25 -2.10 40.49 -18.15
CA TYR A 25 -3.52 40.21 -18.29
C TYR A 25 -3.88 40.09 -19.77
N TYR A 26 -4.79 39.17 -20.06
CA TYR A 26 -5.29 38.88 -21.39
C TYR A 26 -6.70 39.44 -21.55
N TYR A 27 -6.97 40.01 -22.72
CA TYR A 27 -8.25 40.61 -23.08
C TYR A 27 -8.67 40.15 -24.47
N TYR A 28 -9.97 40.00 -24.69
CA TYR A 28 -10.57 39.74 -25.99
C TYR A 28 -11.13 41.03 -26.58
N ASP A 29 -10.70 41.36 -27.80
CA ASP A 29 -11.15 42.52 -28.56
C ASP A 29 -12.34 42.12 -29.46
N THR A 30 -13.53 42.68 -29.19
CA THR A 30 -14.76 42.35 -29.94
C THR A 30 -14.73 42.80 -31.40
N GLY A 31 -13.78 43.65 -31.80
CA GLY A 31 -13.55 44.03 -33.20
C GLY A 31 -14.65 44.89 -33.84
N GLY A 32 -15.61 45.40 -33.06
CA GLY A 32 -16.66 46.30 -33.52
C GLY A 32 -16.20 47.75 -33.73
N LYS A 33 -17.11 48.60 -34.24
CA LYS A 33 -16.89 50.06 -34.41
C LYS A 33 -16.57 50.72 -33.06
N ASP A 34 -17.28 50.29 -32.01
CA ASP A 34 -16.96 50.56 -30.60
C ASP A 34 -16.17 49.37 -30.04
N ARG A 35 -14.84 49.43 -30.12
CA ARG A 35 -13.98 48.36 -29.60
C ARG A 35 -14.15 48.24 -28.09
N LYS A 36 -14.74 47.12 -27.66
CA LYS A 36 -14.85 46.76 -26.25
C LYS A 36 -13.91 45.59 -25.99
N GLU A 37 -13.09 45.73 -24.95
CA GLU A 37 -12.21 44.65 -24.49
C GLU A 37 -12.89 43.88 -23.36
N ILE A 38 -13.05 42.57 -23.52
CA ILE A 38 -13.54 41.66 -22.48
C ILE A 38 -12.34 41.09 -21.72
N PRO A 39 -12.25 41.23 -20.38
CA PRO A 39 -11.15 40.67 -19.61
C PRO A 39 -11.22 39.14 -19.55
N LEU A 40 -10.13 38.47 -19.92
CA LEU A 40 -10.00 37.00 -19.87
C LEU A 40 -9.20 36.49 -18.66
N GLY A 41 -8.53 37.39 -17.94
CA GLY A 41 -7.76 37.08 -16.73
C GLY A 41 -6.24 37.06 -16.98
N SER A 42 -5.48 36.55 -16.00
CA SER A 42 -4.01 36.55 -16.04
C SER A 42 -3.39 35.18 -16.34
N ASP A 43 -4.17 34.10 -16.30
CA ASP A 43 -3.69 32.77 -16.68
C ASP A 43 -3.83 32.60 -18.19
N TYR A 44 -2.73 32.31 -18.87
CA TYR A 44 -2.72 32.20 -20.33
C TYR A 44 -3.60 31.03 -20.82
N GLY A 45 -3.47 29.85 -20.21
CA GLY A 45 -4.24 28.66 -20.59
C GLY A 45 -5.75 28.90 -20.47
N LEU A 46 -6.21 29.44 -19.34
CA LEU A 46 -7.64 29.77 -19.15
C LEU A 46 -8.11 30.88 -20.09
N ALA A 47 -7.26 31.90 -20.33
CA ALA A 47 -7.60 32.96 -21.27
C ALA A 47 -7.78 32.41 -22.70
N ILE A 48 -6.97 31.43 -23.10
CA ILE A 48 -7.12 30.76 -24.41
C ILE A 48 -8.39 29.91 -24.49
N MET A 49 -8.84 29.28 -23.39
CA MET A 49 -10.14 28.59 -23.36
C MET A 49 -11.30 29.56 -23.56
N GLU A 50 -11.31 30.67 -22.83
CA GLU A 50 -12.36 31.68 -22.97
C GLU A 50 -12.32 32.36 -24.35
N TYR A 51 -11.12 32.62 -24.87
CA TYR A 51 -10.94 33.06 -26.26
C TYR A 51 -11.57 32.09 -27.27
N ALA A 52 -11.31 30.78 -27.14
CA ALA A 52 -11.87 29.78 -28.04
C ALA A 52 -13.39 29.70 -27.97
N LYS A 53 -13.98 29.87 -26.77
CA LYS A 53 -15.44 29.96 -26.60
C LYS A 53 -16.05 31.17 -27.30
N LEU A 54 -15.33 32.30 -27.35
CA LEU A 54 -15.79 33.53 -27.98
C LEU A 54 -15.66 33.50 -29.51
N GLU A 55 -14.55 32.97 -30.04
CA GLU A 55 -14.34 32.86 -31.49
C GLU A 55 -15.15 31.73 -32.13
N ARG A 56 -15.38 30.62 -31.42
CA ARG A 56 -16.14 29.44 -31.91
C ARG A 56 -15.59 28.84 -33.21
N ASP A 57 -14.31 29.04 -33.48
CA ASP A 57 -13.62 28.51 -34.67
C ASP A 57 -12.78 27.26 -34.32
N ARG A 58 -12.64 26.34 -35.27
CA ARG A 58 -11.81 25.13 -35.16
C ARG A 58 -10.35 25.50 -34.88
N THR A 59 -9.84 26.57 -35.49
CA THR A 59 -8.47 27.03 -35.27
C THR A 59 -8.22 27.46 -33.82
N ALA A 60 -9.24 28.04 -33.16
CA ALA A 60 -9.18 28.43 -31.77
C ALA A 60 -9.25 27.22 -30.83
N THR A 61 -10.03 26.19 -31.18
CA THR A 61 -10.06 24.91 -30.45
C THR A 61 -8.73 24.17 -30.56
N ASP A 62 -8.12 24.12 -31.74
CA ASP A 62 -6.79 23.51 -31.93
C ASP A 62 -5.69 24.23 -31.13
N LEU A 63 -5.83 25.55 -30.97
CA LEU A 63 -4.94 26.35 -30.13
C LEU A 63 -5.05 25.98 -28.66
N VAL A 64 -6.27 25.71 -28.15
CA VAL A 64 -6.47 25.22 -26.78
C VAL A 64 -5.72 23.90 -26.58
N SER A 65 -5.87 22.94 -27.48
CA SER A 65 -5.19 21.64 -27.39
C SER A 65 -3.66 21.75 -27.41
N LYS A 66 -3.11 22.72 -28.16
CA LYS A 66 -1.66 22.99 -28.20
C LYS A 66 -1.12 23.68 -26.95
N VAL A 67 -1.94 24.51 -26.30
CA VAL A 67 -1.54 25.30 -25.13
C VAL A 67 -1.76 24.51 -23.83
N ILE A 68 -2.92 23.85 -23.69
CA ILE A 68 -3.32 23.13 -22.48
C ILE A 68 -2.85 21.70 -22.59
N THR A 69 -1.54 21.53 -22.47
CA THR A 69 -0.90 20.24 -22.39
C THR A 69 -0.78 19.77 -20.94
N PHE A 70 -0.47 18.48 -20.75
CA PHE A 70 -0.15 17.96 -19.43
C PHE A 70 1.00 18.74 -18.76
N ARG A 71 2.07 19.05 -19.51
CA ARG A 71 3.20 19.83 -19.00
C ARG A 71 2.74 21.18 -18.43
N TYR A 72 1.92 21.92 -19.18
CA TYR A 72 1.45 23.25 -18.75
C TYR A 72 0.77 23.18 -17.37
N VAL A 73 -0.15 22.24 -17.20
CA VAL A 73 -0.89 22.08 -15.95
C VAL A 73 -0.02 21.51 -14.83
N ALA A 74 0.90 20.59 -15.15
CA ALA A 74 1.85 20.06 -14.18
C ALA A 74 2.77 21.17 -13.64
N GLU A 75 3.29 22.05 -14.48
CA GLU A 75 4.12 23.18 -14.06
C GLU A 75 3.35 24.16 -13.16
N LYS A 76 2.09 24.47 -13.51
CA LYS A 76 1.20 25.27 -12.66
C LYS A 76 0.98 24.63 -11.29
N TYR A 77 0.73 23.31 -11.26
CA TYR A 77 0.61 22.57 -10.01
C TYR A 77 1.87 22.64 -9.15
N MET A 78 3.05 22.55 -9.79
CA MET A 78 4.34 22.62 -9.11
C MET A 78 4.63 24.01 -8.52
N VAL A 79 4.06 25.07 -9.08
CA VAL A 79 4.20 26.45 -8.56
C VAL A 79 3.17 26.75 -7.49
N ASP A 80 1.90 26.41 -7.72
CA ASP A 80 0.81 26.87 -6.86
C ASP A 80 0.59 25.95 -5.66
N VAL A 81 0.71 24.63 -5.85
CA VAL A 81 0.31 23.64 -4.84
C VAL A 81 1.51 23.06 -4.11
N VAL A 82 2.57 22.68 -4.83
CA VAL A 82 3.69 21.96 -4.21
C VAL A 82 4.38 22.74 -3.08
N PRO A 83 4.62 24.06 -3.16
CA PRO A 83 5.26 24.81 -2.08
C PRO A 83 4.50 24.78 -0.75
N THR A 84 3.19 24.56 -0.78
CA THR A 84 2.35 24.43 0.43
C THR A 84 2.54 23.10 1.17
N LYS A 85 3.13 22.09 0.51
CA LYS A 85 3.32 20.75 1.06
C LYS A 85 4.59 20.67 1.91
N GLY A 86 4.70 19.64 2.76
CA GLY A 86 5.92 19.40 3.56
C GLY A 86 7.17 19.19 2.69
N LYS A 87 8.33 19.71 3.13
CA LYS A 87 9.59 19.74 2.36
C LYS A 87 9.96 18.41 1.68
N LEU A 88 9.84 17.28 2.38
CA LEU A 88 10.13 15.95 1.79
C LEU A 88 9.15 15.60 0.67
N THR A 89 7.87 15.89 0.84
CA THR A 89 6.85 15.71 -0.20
C THR A 89 7.11 16.60 -1.41
N GLN A 90 7.64 17.81 -1.21
CA GLN A 90 8.05 18.67 -2.33
C GLN A 90 9.16 18.03 -3.16
N LEU A 91 10.18 17.48 -2.50
CA LEU A 91 11.29 16.80 -3.16
C LEU A 91 10.83 15.53 -3.91
N ASP A 92 9.91 14.76 -3.31
CA ASP A 92 9.33 13.59 -3.96
C ASP A 92 8.50 13.98 -5.19
N ASN A 93 7.58 14.96 -5.09
CA ASN A 93 6.79 15.42 -6.24
C ASN A 93 7.68 15.95 -7.37
N LYS A 94 8.77 16.67 -7.04
CA LYS A 94 9.76 17.16 -8.04
C LYS A 94 10.46 16.02 -8.79
N ARG A 95 10.60 14.84 -8.19
CA ARG A 95 11.16 13.66 -8.85
C ARG A 95 10.09 12.93 -9.67
N GLU A 96 8.89 12.79 -9.11
CA GLU A 96 7.77 12.11 -9.75
C GLU A 96 7.30 12.83 -11.02
N VAL A 97 7.21 14.17 -10.98
CA VAL A 97 6.80 14.98 -12.14
C VAL A 97 7.74 14.82 -13.33
N LYS A 98 9.05 14.60 -13.10
CA LYS A 98 10.01 14.38 -14.20
C LYS A 98 9.68 13.13 -15.01
N ASN A 99 9.28 12.05 -14.33
CA ASN A 99 8.90 10.81 -15.00
C ASN A 99 7.56 10.93 -15.72
N LEU A 100 6.61 11.67 -15.13
CA LEU A 100 5.33 11.95 -15.78
C LEU A 100 5.53 12.79 -17.05
N ILE A 101 6.32 13.86 -16.97
CA ILE A 101 6.67 14.69 -18.13
C ILE A 101 7.37 13.86 -19.19
N ALA A 102 8.34 13.02 -18.81
CA ALA A 102 9.07 12.19 -19.77
C ALA A 102 8.16 11.22 -20.58
N PHE A 103 6.98 10.87 -20.08
CA PHE A 103 6.04 10.00 -20.78
C PHE A 103 4.92 10.76 -21.50
N PHE A 104 4.39 11.82 -20.89
CA PHE A 104 3.23 12.56 -21.42
C PHE A 104 3.61 13.79 -22.27
N ASP A 105 4.90 14.07 -22.45
CA ASP A 105 5.38 15.26 -23.16
C ASP A 105 6.19 14.96 -24.44
N ASP A 106 6.12 13.74 -24.96
CA ASP A 106 6.80 13.34 -26.20
C ASP A 106 5.87 12.51 -27.12
N PRO A 107 5.09 13.16 -28.02
CA PRO A 107 4.89 14.60 -28.15
C PRO A 107 4.03 15.20 -27.01
N PRO A 108 4.02 16.54 -26.82
CA PRO A 108 3.22 17.19 -25.79
C PRO A 108 1.74 16.81 -25.85
N ALA A 109 1.28 16.00 -24.90
CA ALA A 109 -0.08 15.52 -24.88
C ALA A 109 -1.04 16.64 -24.46
N PRO A 110 -2.05 16.99 -25.27
CA PRO A 110 -3.18 17.78 -24.82
C PRO A 110 -3.80 17.13 -23.59
N LEU A 111 -4.22 17.94 -22.62
CA LEU A 111 -4.74 17.42 -21.37
C LEU A 111 -5.97 16.52 -21.61
N GLU A 112 -6.85 16.91 -22.53
CA GLU A 112 -8.11 16.21 -22.80
C GLU A 112 -7.95 14.88 -23.56
N THR A 113 -6.79 14.62 -24.18
CA THR A 113 -6.52 13.36 -24.88
C THR A 113 -5.97 12.27 -23.96
N ILE A 114 -5.75 12.56 -22.67
CA ILE A 114 -5.21 11.59 -21.72
C ILE A 114 -6.32 10.68 -21.22
N GLU A 115 -6.36 9.47 -21.78
CA GLU A 115 -7.29 8.41 -21.41
C GLU A 115 -6.76 7.47 -20.32
N PRO A 116 -7.63 6.70 -19.64
CA PRO A 116 -7.22 5.67 -18.68
C PRO A 116 -6.25 4.63 -19.27
N LEU A 117 -6.33 4.36 -20.58
CA LEU A 117 -5.40 3.48 -21.28
C LEU A 117 -3.96 3.99 -21.19
N HIS A 118 -3.73 5.30 -21.36
CA HIS A 118 -2.40 5.91 -21.25
C HIS A 118 -1.84 5.80 -19.83
N VAL A 119 -2.69 5.89 -18.79
CA VAL A 119 -2.28 5.66 -17.39
C VAL A 119 -1.82 4.21 -17.19
N ARG A 120 -2.50 3.23 -17.81
CA ARG A 120 -2.06 1.83 -17.77
C ARG A 120 -0.73 1.65 -18.50
N GLN A 121 -0.57 2.26 -19.68
CA GLN A 121 0.68 2.23 -20.44
C GLN A 121 1.83 2.84 -19.64
N TYR A 122 1.60 3.95 -18.93
CA TYR A 122 2.59 4.55 -18.03
C TYR A 122 3.05 3.58 -16.93
N LEU A 123 2.11 2.89 -16.27
CA LEU A 123 2.45 1.89 -15.23
C LEU A 123 3.28 0.73 -15.81
N THR A 124 2.98 0.30 -17.04
CA THR A 124 3.76 -0.72 -17.76
C THR A 124 5.14 -0.22 -18.16
N TRP A 125 5.25 1.03 -18.63
CA TRP A 125 6.53 1.68 -18.93
C TRP A 125 7.42 1.76 -17.69
N ARG A 126 6.83 2.03 -16.51
CA ARG A 126 7.50 2.04 -15.20
C ARG A 126 7.60 0.68 -14.51
N LYS A 127 7.51 -0.44 -15.24
CA LYS A 127 7.53 -1.81 -14.65
C LYS A 127 8.73 -2.10 -13.75
N ALA A 128 9.88 -1.49 -14.02
CA ALA A 128 11.10 -1.68 -13.22
C ALA A 128 10.99 -1.08 -11.80
N ALA A 129 10.07 -0.15 -11.57
CA ALA A 129 9.88 0.53 -10.28
C ALA A 129 8.39 0.62 -9.91
N PRO A 130 7.72 -0.51 -9.62
CA PRO A 130 6.26 -0.58 -9.52
C PRO A 130 5.66 0.29 -8.39
N VAL A 131 6.36 0.39 -7.26
CA VAL A 131 5.97 1.26 -6.13
C VAL A 131 6.10 2.74 -6.50
N ARG A 132 7.13 3.11 -7.27
CA ARG A 132 7.29 4.50 -7.75
C ARG A 132 6.24 4.85 -8.79
N ALA A 133 5.93 3.92 -9.68
CA ALA A 133 4.84 4.07 -10.65
C ALA A 133 3.50 4.37 -9.97
N ASN A 134 3.20 3.69 -8.85
CA ASN A 134 1.99 3.96 -8.06
C ASN A 134 1.98 5.38 -7.46
N ARG A 135 3.13 5.85 -6.98
CA ARG A 135 3.25 7.22 -6.44
C ARG A 135 3.11 8.28 -7.53
N GLU A 136 3.76 8.06 -8.67
CA GLU A 136 3.66 8.91 -9.86
C GLU A 136 2.22 8.97 -10.38
N ARG A 137 1.49 7.83 -10.41
CA ARG A 137 0.05 7.80 -10.69
C ARG A 137 -0.76 8.62 -9.67
N ALA A 138 -0.42 8.55 -8.38
CA ALA A 138 -1.10 9.35 -7.36
C ALA A 138 -0.86 10.85 -7.57
N LEU A 139 0.35 11.25 -7.98
CA LEU A 139 0.65 12.63 -8.35
C LEU A 139 -0.12 13.06 -9.61
N LEU A 140 -0.17 12.22 -10.65
CA LEU A 140 -0.98 12.48 -11.85
C LEU A 140 -2.45 12.72 -11.49
N SER A 141 -3.02 11.87 -10.62
CA SER A 141 -4.38 12.05 -10.12
C SER A 141 -4.57 13.38 -9.39
N ALA A 142 -3.60 13.80 -8.58
CA ALA A 142 -3.64 15.08 -7.87
C ALA A 142 -3.53 16.29 -8.83
N ILE A 143 -2.67 16.21 -9.84
CA ILE A 143 -2.55 17.22 -10.90
C ILE A 143 -3.87 17.32 -11.68
N TRP A 144 -4.50 16.20 -12.01
CA TRP A 144 -5.77 16.19 -12.72
C TRP A 144 -6.90 16.82 -11.91
N ASN A 145 -7.00 16.51 -10.62
CA ASN A 145 -8.02 17.12 -9.77
C ASN A 145 -7.79 18.62 -9.59
N PHE A 146 -6.53 19.08 -9.52
CA PHE A 146 -6.21 20.51 -9.60
C PHE A 146 -6.61 21.11 -10.95
N ALA A 147 -6.41 20.38 -12.05
CA ALA A 147 -6.80 20.81 -13.37
C ALA A 147 -8.31 21.10 -13.45
N ARG A 148 -9.11 20.20 -12.87
CA ARG A 148 -10.56 20.33 -12.76
C ARG A 148 -10.98 21.49 -11.86
N ASP A 149 -10.37 21.62 -10.68
CA ASP A 149 -10.63 22.71 -9.73
C ASP A 149 -10.37 24.10 -10.35
N LYS A 150 -9.32 24.21 -11.16
CA LYS A 150 -8.96 25.46 -11.86
C LYS A 150 -9.70 25.68 -13.18
N GLY A 151 -10.49 24.71 -13.64
CA GLY A 151 -11.26 24.82 -14.88
C GLY A 151 -10.49 24.53 -16.18
N TYR A 152 -9.30 23.92 -16.11
CA TYR A 152 -8.55 23.51 -17.30
C TYR A 152 -9.18 22.34 -18.06
N THR A 153 -9.97 21.50 -17.38
CA THR A 153 -10.72 20.42 -18.01
C THR A 153 -11.97 20.08 -17.19
N ALA A 154 -13.04 19.69 -17.89
CA ALA A 154 -14.25 19.14 -17.26
C ALA A 154 -14.21 17.60 -17.15
N LEU A 155 -13.25 16.94 -17.81
CA LEU A 155 -13.21 15.49 -17.92
C LEU A 155 -12.96 14.79 -16.58
N ALA A 156 -13.51 13.59 -16.47
CA ALA A 156 -13.27 12.70 -15.34
C ALA A 156 -11.78 12.35 -15.23
N ASN A 157 -11.32 12.08 -14.01
CA ASN A 157 -9.92 11.76 -13.75
C ASN A 157 -9.54 10.40 -14.37
N PRO A 158 -8.58 10.34 -15.31
CA PRO A 158 -8.23 9.11 -16.03
C PRO A 158 -7.55 8.07 -15.13
N CYS A 159 -7.09 8.46 -13.93
CA CYS A 159 -6.55 7.53 -12.94
C CYS A 159 -7.65 6.75 -12.20
N ALA A 160 -8.92 7.19 -12.28
CA ALA A 160 -10.04 6.52 -11.65
C ALA A 160 -10.27 5.13 -12.30
N GLY A 161 -10.55 4.12 -11.49
CA GLY A 161 -10.74 2.74 -11.98
C GLY A 161 -9.46 1.98 -12.37
N ILE A 162 -8.32 2.65 -12.54
CA ILE A 162 -7.05 1.99 -12.85
C ILE A 162 -6.43 1.37 -11.59
N LYS A 163 -6.45 0.04 -11.49
CA LYS A 163 -5.79 -0.69 -10.40
C LYS A 163 -4.26 -0.49 -10.46
N GLY A 164 -3.69 0.01 -9.36
CA GLY A 164 -2.24 0.15 -9.18
C GLY A 164 -1.53 -1.20 -8.98
N ASN A 165 -0.20 -1.16 -9.01
CA ASN A 165 0.64 -2.33 -8.78
C ASN A 165 0.51 -2.79 -7.31
N LYS A 166 0.59 -4.11 -7.08
CA LYS A 166 0.57 -4.67 -5.73
C LYS A 166 1.83 -4.23 -4.98
N GLU A 167 1.65 -3.58 -3.83
CA GLU A 167 2.74 -3.23 -2.94
C GLU A 167 2.79 -4.23 -1.79
N THR A 168 3.92 -4.92 -1.65
CA THR A 168 4.16 -5.77 -0.48
C THR A 168 4.97 -4.97 0.52
N GLY A 169 4.34 -4.64 1.66
CA GLY A 169 5.03 -4.02 2.78
C GLY A 169 6.06 -4.97 3.39
N ARG A 170 7.05 -4.41 4.10
CA ARG A 170 7.97 -5.23 4.90
C ARG A 170 7.19 -5.92 6.00
N ASN A 171 7.55 -7.17 6.30
CA ASN A 171 6.96 -7.97 7.39
C ASN A 171 8.00 -8.50 8.38
N THR A 172 9.18 -7.89 8.44
CA THR A 172 10.26 -8.36 9.29
C THR A 172 10.00 -8.01 10.75
N TYR A 173 10.10 -9.00 11.63
CA TYR A 173 10.20 -8.82 13.07
C TYR A 173 11.68 -8.95 13.48
N VAL A 174 12.11 -8.13 14.42
CA VAL A 174 13.50 -8.11 14.89
C VAL A 174 13.56 -8.92 16.17
N GLU A 175 14.18 -10.09 16.11
CA GLU A 175 14.41 -10.94 17.29
C GLU A 175 15.46 -10.31 18.22
N ASP A 176 15.40 -10.68 19.51
CA ASP A 176 16.24 -10.09 20.55
C ASP A 176 17.73 -10.37 20.33
N GLU A 177 18.08 -11.56 19.82
CA GLU A 177 19.45 -11.91 19.42
C GLU A 177 19.96 -11.01 18.29
N LEU A 178 19.12 -10.75 17.28
CA LEU A 178 19.46 -9.90 16.16
C LEU A 178 19.65 -8.45 16.61
N PHE A 179 18.77 -7.97 17.49
CA PHE A 179 18.90 -6.66 18.12
C PHE A 179 20.23 -6.57 18.88
N LYS A 180 20.51 -7.54 19.75
CA LYS A 180 21.71 -7.59 20.59
C LYS A 180 22.99 -7.59 19.75
N ARG A 181 23.06 -8.41 18.70
CA ARG A 181 24.21 -8.45 17.78
C ARG A 181 24.56 -7.09 17.18
N VAL A 182 23.56 -6.36 16.71
CA VAL A 182 23.77 -5.00 16.16
C VAL A 182 24.07 -4.00 17.27
N TYR A 183 23.40 -4.12 18.41
CA TYR A 183 23.61 -3.25 19.57
C TYR A 183 25.05 -3.32 20.12
N GLU A 184 25.64 -4.51 20.16
CA GLU A 184 27.02 -4.71 20.58
C GLU A 184 28.03 -3.98 19.69
N LYS A 185 27.76 -3.88 18.38
CA LYS A 185 28.59 -3.15 17.41
C LYS A 185 28.27 -1.65 17.32
N ALA A 186 27.19 -1.19 17.95
CA ALA A 186 26.78 0.20 17.91
C ALA A 186 27.63 1.07 18.85
N ASP A 187 27.91 2.31 18.42
CA ASP A 187 28.50 3.35 19.27
C ASP A 187 27.52 3.82 20.35
N SER A 188 28.02 4.55 21.35
CA SER A 188 27.22 4.97 22.51
C SER A 188 25.98 5.80 22.13
N GLY A 189 26.11 6.70 21.15
CA GLY A 189 25.00 7.53 20.69
C GLY A 189 23.98 6.74 19.86
N LEU A 190 24.45 5.76 19.07
CA LEU A 190 23.56 4.85 18.36
C LEU A 190 22.81 3.90 19.31
N ARG A 191 23.47 3.38 20.36
CA ARG A 191 22.82 2.55 21.40
C ARG A 191 21.67 3.29 22.06
N ASP A 192 21.91 4.53 22.50
CA ASP A 192 20.85 5.38 23.05
C ASP A 192 19.71 5.60 22.05
N ALA A 193 20.05 5.79 20.78
CA ALA A 193 19.04 5.97 19.74
C ALA A 193 18.18 4.72 19.52
N MET A 194 18.78 3.53 19.60
CA MET A 194 18.07 2.25 19.50
C MET A 194 17.18 2.03 20.72
N ASP A 195 17.70 2.28 21.93
CA ASP A 195 16.96 2.14 23.18
C ASP A 195 15.77 3.10 23.23
N LEU A 196 15.97 4.39 22.95
CA LEU A 196 14.89 5.37 22.90
C LEU A 196 13.86 5.01 21.82
N ALA A 197 14.28 4.54 20.64
CA ALA A 197 13.35 4.16 19.58
C ALA A 197 12.48 2.96 19.95
N TYR A 198 13.05 1.97 20.65
CA TYR A 198 12.31 0.81 21.12
C TYR A 198 11.40 1.15 22.30
N LEU A 199 11.93 1.74 23.37
CA LEU A 199 11.20 2.00 24.62
C LEU A 199 10.06 3.02 24.44
N THR A 200 10.26 4.04 23.60
CA THR A 200 9.20 5.03 23.34
C THR A 200 8.23 4.58 22.25
N SER A 201 8.55 3.52 21.51
CA SER A 201 7.81 3.04 20.33
C SER A 201 7.56 4.11 19.27
N GLN A 202 8.38 5.15 19.19
CA GLN A 202 8.18 6.27 18.26
C GLN A 202 8.87 6.03 16.89
N ARG A 203 8.53 6.81 15.87
CA ARG A 203 9.20 6.70 14.56
C ARG A 203 10.61 7.24 14.70
N VAL A 204 11.63 6.61 14.11
CA VAL A 204 13.06 6.99 14.23
C VAL A 204 13.36 8.51 14.22
N THR A 205 12.63 9.30 13.42
CA THR A 205 12.76 10.76 13.39
C THR A 205 12.39 11.44 14.71
N ASP A 206 11.37 10.95 15.41
CA ASP A 206 10.84 11.54 16.63
C ASP A 206 11.83 11.38 17.81
N PRO A 207 12.38 10.18 18.16
CA PRO A 207 13.44 10.06 19.17
C PRO A 207 14.69 10.90 18.89
N ARG A 208 15.09 11.01 17.62
CA ARG A 208 16.20 11.89 17.21
C ARG A 208 15.93 13.36 17.50
N LEU A 209 14.66 13.76 17.52
CA LEU A 209 14.27 15.12 17.81
C LEU A 209 13.91 15.37 19.28
N MET A 210 13.82 14.33 20.12
CA MET A 210 13.54 14.50 21.55
C MET A 210 14.60 15.36 22.24
N ASP A 211 14.13 16.21 23.13
CA ASP A 211 14.90 17.19 23.84
C ASP A 211 14.76 16.98 25.36
N GLU A 212 15.77 17.36 26.13
CA GLU A 212 15.71 17.33 27.60
C GLU A 212 14.52 18.12 28.13
N ARG A 213 14.15 19.22 27.46
CA ARG A 213 12.99 20.05 27.83
C ARG A 213 11.64 19.35 27.64
N ASP A 214 11.61 18.27 26.86
CA ASP A 214 10.41 17.45 26.69
C ASP A 214 10.19 16.53 27.90
N VAL A 215 11.19 16.35 28.76
CA VAL A 215 11.12 15.56 29.98
C VAL A 215 10.72 16.49 31.14
N ARG A 216 9.50 16.33 31.63
CA ARG A 216 8.95 17.12 32.74
C ARG A 216 7.89 16.33 33.51
N ASP A 217 7.77 16.60 34.80
CA ASP A 217 6.78 15.97 35.68
C ASP A 217 6.83 14.43 35.65
N GLY A 218 8.04 13.86 35.54
CA GLY A 218 8.24 12.40 35.43
C GLY A 218 7.77 11.80 34.09
N GLN A 219 7.48 12.64 33.09
CA GLN A 219 6.95 12.24 31.79
C GLN A 219 7.78 12.81 30.64
N LEU A 220 7.86 12.06 29.55
CA LEU A 220 8.40 12.48 28.27
C LEU A 220 7.23 12.87 27.35
N TRP A 221 7.17 14.15 26.99
CA TRP A 221 6.11 14.71 26.17
C TRP A 221 6.50 14.62 24.70
N VAL A 222 5.70 13.92 23.89
CA VAL A 222 6.00 13.67 22.48
C VAL A 222 4.91 14.23 21.58
N LEU A 223 5.30 15.08 20.63
CA LEU A 223 4.47 15.48 19.49
C LEU A 223 4.99 14.79 18.22
N GLN A 224 4.28 13.77 17.73
CA GLN A 224 4.72 13.04 16.54
C GLN A 224 4.79 13.94 15.31
N GLY A 225 5.93 13.98 14.62
CA GLY A 225 6.14 14.90 13.51
C GLY A 225 5.18 14.68 12.34
N LYS A 226 4.85 13.41 12.04
CA LYS A 226 4.04 12.99 10.88
C LYS A 226 2.54 13.17 11.10
N THR A 227 2.02 12.72 12.24
CA THR A 227 0.58 12.65 12.53
C THR A 227 0.11 13.73 13.49
N LYS A 228 1.05 14.46 14.13
CA LYS A 228 0.77 15.45 15.18
C LYS A 228 0.06 14.89 16.42
N ALA A 229 0.10 13.57 16.61
CA ALA A 229 -0.39 12.93 17.82
C ALA A 229 0.44 13.39 19.03
N LYS A 230 -0.24 13.73 20.12
CA LYS A 230 0.37 14.13 21.40
C LYS A 230 0.34 12.94 22.34
N LEU A 231 1.50 12.54 22.84
CA LEU A 231 1.67 11.41 23.75
C LEU A 231 2.45 11.89 24.98
N ARG A 232 2.13 11.31 26.14
CA ARG A 232 2.90 11.48 27.38
C ARG A 232 3.34 10.10 27.80
N ILE A 233 4.65 9.88 27.79
CA ILE A 233 5.26 8.59 28.11
C ILE A 233 5.83 8.71 29.51
N GLU A 234 5.44 7.82 30.42
CA GLU A 234 5.96 7.82 31.77
C GLU A 234 7.45 7.44 31.77
N VAL A 235 8.28 8.21 32.50
CA VAL A 235 9.73 7.98 32.57
C VAL A 235 10.04 7.08 33.77
N THR A 236 9.84 5.78 33.58
CA THR A 236 10.07 4.75 34.60
C THR A 236 10.91 3.60 34.05
N GLY A 237 11.41 2.74 34.94
CA GLY A 237 12.16 1.53 34.60
C GLY A 237 13.35 1.78 33.66
N GLU A 238 13.44 1.01 32.59
CA GLU A 238 14.53 1.09 31.61
C GLU A 238 14.59 2.44 30.90
N LEU A 239 13.45 3.09 30.63
CA LEU A 239 13.45 4.41 29.97
C LEU A 239 14.13 5.46 30.84
N LYS A 240 13.88 5.41 32.15
CA LYS A 240 14.57 6.28 33.11
C LYS A 240 16.08 6.01 33.11
N ALA A 241 16.49 4.74 33.17
CA ALA A 241 17.91 4.37 33.15
C ALA A 241 18.63 4.87 31.89
N VAL A 242 18.00 4.78 30.73
CA VAL A 242 18.55 5.29 29.46
C VAL A 242 18.68 6.80 29.48
N ILE A 243 17.65 7.53 29.94
CA ILE A 243 17.70 8.99 30.05
C ILE A 243 18.80 9.41 31.03
N ASP A 244 18.87 8.80 32.21
CA ASP A 244 19.88 9.12 33.22
C ASP A 244 21.30 8.86 32.69
N ARG A 245 21.52 7.72 31.98
CA ARG A 245 22.78 7.39 31.31
C ARG A 245 23.17 8.45 30.28
N ILE A 246 22.23 8.90 29.46
CA ILE A 246 22.46 9.96 28.46
C ILE A 246 22.85 11.26 29.17
N MET A 247 22.12 11.65 30.20
CA MET A 247 22.33 12.90 30.94
C MET A 247 23.70 12.92 31.63
N ALA A 248 24.10 11.81 32.24
CA ALA A 248 25.40 11.63 32.89
C ALA A 248 26.56 11.63 31.88
N ARG A 249 26.39 11.04 30.70
CA ARG A 249 27.42 11.14 29.65
C ARG A 249 27.57 12.58 29.16
N LYS A 250 26.44 13.29 29.02
CA LYS A 250 26.40 14.65 28.51
C LYS A 250 26.94 15.71 29.46
N SER A 251 26.91 15.49 30.77
CA SER A 251 27.54 16.42 31.74
C SER A 251 29.05 16.51 31.56
N ASN A 252 29.68 15.53 30.91
CA ASN A 252 31.12 15.52 30.66
C ASN A 252 31.53 16.32 29.40
N HIS A 253 30.57 16.81 28.61
CA HIS A 253 30.87 17.61 27.40
C HIS A 253 30.97 19.10 27.72
N LYS A 254 31.98 19.77 27.17
CA LYS A 254 32.15 21.23 27.28
C LYS A 254 30.96 22.02 26.70
N VAL A 255 30.41 21.54 25.58
CA VAL A 255 29.23 22.13 24.94
C VAL A 255 28.08 21.15 25.04
N ARG A 256 27.09 21.49 25.87
CA ARG A 256 25.92 20.64 26.13
C ARG A 256 24.78 20.97 25.17
N SER A 257 24.51 20.05 24.26
CA SER A 257 23.26 20.06 23.48
C SER A 257 22.06 19.71 24.36
N THR A 258 20.89 20.27 24.08
CA THR A 258 19.64 19.87 24.75
C THR A 258 19.00 18.62 24.13
N ARG A 259 19.48 18.12 22.99
CA ARG A 259 18.95 16.90 22.35
C ARG A 259 19.35 15.66 23.13
N LEU A 260 18.45 14.68 23.27
CA LEU A 260 18.79 13.42 23.95
C LEU A 260 19.84 12.62 23.17
N ILE A 261 19.68 12.52 21.85
CA ILE A 261 20.60 11.75 20.99
C ILE A 261 21.75 12.65 20.50
N VAL A 262 22.94 12.39 21.03
CA VAL A 262 24.18 13.13 20.72
C VAL A 262 25.30 12.20 20.29
N THR A 263 26.27 12.73 19.54
CA THR A 263 27.53 12.06 19.20
C THR A 263 28.48 12.00 20.40
N GLU A 264 29.62 11.33 20.21
CA GLU A 264 30.73 11.29 21.16
C GLU A 264 31.20 12.69 21.58
N ASP A 265 31.17 13.66 20.66
CA ASP A 265 31.54 15.06 20.94
C ASP A 265 30.41 15.91 21.56
N GLY A 266 29.24 15.32 21.84
CA GLY A 266 28.08 16.04 22.38
C GLY A 266 27.21 16.76 21.33
N THR A 267 27.52 16.63 20.04
CA THR A 267 26.73 17.28 18.96
C THR A 267 25.43 16.54 18.67
N PRO A 268 24.31 17.23 18.36
CA PRO A 268 23.07 16.58 17.92
C PRO A 268 23.25 15.70 16.68
N MET A 269 22.75 14.46 16.73
CA MET A 269 22.80 13.60 15.56
C MET A 269 21.81 14.04 14.46
N THR A 270 22.32 14.20 13.23
CA THR A 270 21.48 14.39 12.04
C THR A 270 20.88 13.08 11.55
N VAL A 271 19.87 13.15 10.66
CA VAL A 271 19.27 11.95 10.04
C VAL A 271 20.30 11.14 9.26
N ALA A 272 21.19 11.81 8.54
CA ALA A 272 22.23 11.16 7.74
C ALA A 272 23.25 10.45 8.65
N MET A 273 23.64 11.10 9.75
CA MET A 273 24.55 10.54 10.75
C MET A 273 24.00 9.28 11.40
N LEU A 274 22.76 9.33 11.91
CA LEU A 274 22.14 8.19 12.56
C LEU A 274 21.98 7.01 11.60
N ARG A 275 21.55 7.29 10.36
CA ARG A 275 21.43 6.26 9.32
C ARG A 275 22.77 5.62 8.99
N ARG A 276 23.83 6.42 8.78
CA ARG A 276 25.18 5.93 8.48
C ARG A 276 25.72 5.06 9.61
N ARG A 277 25.62 5.52 10.86
CA ARG A 277 26.04 4.74 12.04
C ARG A 277 25.31 3.41 12.14
N PHE A 278 23.99 3.40 11.94
CA PHE A 278 23.22 2.15 11.95
C PHE A 278 23.60 1.21 10.80
N ASP A 279 23.80 1.73 9.58
CA ASP A 279 24.24 0.90 8.45
C ASP A 279 25.63 0.29 8.72
N LEU A 280 26.58 1.05 9.29
CA LEU A 280 27.90 0.56 9.70
C LEU A 280 27.84 -0.50 10.81
N ALA A 281 27.06 -0.27 11.87
CA ALA A 281 26.89 -1.25 12.95
C ALA A 281 26.26 -2.55 12.45
N ARG A 282 25.33 -2.45 11.50
CA ARG A 282 24.70 -3.61 10.86
C ARG A 282 25.68 -4.39 9.99
N GLU A 283 26.51 -3.69 9.21
CA GLU A 283 27.56 -4.30 8.37
C GLU A 283 28.61 -5.00 9.25
N ALA A 284 29.05 -4.37 10.34
CA ALA A 284 29.97 -4.97 11.31
C ALA A 284 29.38 -6.15 12.10
N ALA A 285 28.06 -6.23 12.17
CA ALA A 285 27.34 -7.35 12.76
C ALA A 285 26.96 -8.43 11.72
N GLU A 286 27.32 -8.26 10.45
CA GLU A 286 27.00 -9.16 9.32
C GLU A 286 25.48 -9.37 9.12
N VAL A 287 24.69 -8.33 9.34
CA VAL A 287 23.22 -8.40 9.20
C VAL A 287 22.78 -7.74 7.87
N ALA A 288 21.92 -8.41 7.13
CA ALA A 288 21.42 -7.86 5.87
C ALA A 288 20.45 -6.68 6.11
N LYS A 289 20.46 -5.69 5.22
CA LYS A 289 19.54 -4.54 5.28
C LYS A 289 18.06 -4.93 5.15
N SER A 290 17.78 -6.05 4.51
CA SER A 290 16.44 -6.65 4.42
C SER A 290 15.94 -7.13 5.78
N GLU A 291 16.83 -7.61 6.63
CA GLU A 291 16.51 -8.22 7.93
C GLU A 291 16.31 -7.17 9.02
N PHE A 292 17.19 -6.18 9.12
CA PHE A 292 17.06 -5.17 10.18
C PHE A 292 17.24 -3.74 9.67
N GLN A 293 16.20 -2.93 9.90
CA GLN A 293 16.26 -1.48 9.80
C GLN A 293 15.76 -0.86 11.09
N MET A 294 16.33 0.28 11.48
CA MET A 294 15.96 0.96 12.73
C MET A 294 14.46 1.27 12.85
N ARG A 295 13.75 1.46 11.73
CA ARG A 295 12.28 1.65 11.74
C ARG A 295 11.49 0.41 12.17
N ASP A 296 12.10 -0.77 12.10
CA ASP A 296 11.48 -2.04 12.47
C ASP A 296 11.39 -2.17 14.00
N LEU A 297 12.18 -1.40 14.77
CA LEU A 297 12.08 -1.32 16.25
C LEU A 297 10.69 -0.87 16.73
N ARG A 298 10.04 0.01 15.99
CA ARG A 298 8.68 0.44 16.31
C ARG A 298 7.66 -0.70 16.15
N ALA A 299 7.85 -1.54 15.13
CA ALA A 299 6.99 -2.72 14.93
C ALA A 299 7.29 -3.79 15.98
N LYS A 300 8.57 -3.98 16.34
CA LYS A 300 8.99 -4.83 17.45
C LYS A 300 8.30 -4.41 18.75
N ALA A 301 8.48 -3.17 19.19
CA ALA A 301 7.91 -2.68 20.44
C ALA A 301 6.37 -2.74 20.49
N GLY A 302 5.69 -2.47 19.37
CA GLY A 302 4.24 -2.63 19.26
C GLY A 302 3.78 -4.09 19.34
N THR A 303 4.55 -5.01 18.77
CA THR A 303 4.28 -6.46 18.85
C THR A 303 4.50 -6.96 20.27
N ASP A 304 5.63 -6.60 20.89
CA ASP A 304 5.99 -7.01 22.25
C ASP A 304 4.94 -6.53 23.27
N LYS A 305 4.45 -5.29 23.13
CA LYS A 305 3.38 -4.76 23.99
C LYS A 305 2.07 -5.53 23.82
N ALA A 306 1.68 -5.82 22.58
CA ALA A 306 0.45 -6.55 22.30
C ALA A 306 0.53 -7.98 22.85
N GLU A 307 1.69 -8.63 22.75
CA GLU A 307 1.93 -9.96 23.31
C GLU A 307 1.96 -9.95 24.84
N SER A 308 2.59 -8.97 25.46
CA SER A 308 2.74 -8.91 26.93
C SER A 308 1.43 -8.58 27.64
N THR A 309 0.58 -7.74 27.03
CA THR A 309 -0.70 -7.30 27.62
C THR A 309 -1.88 -8.15 27.17
N GLY A 310 -1.76 -8.83 26.03
CA GLY A 310 -2.88 -9.49 25.36
C GLY A 310 -3.88 -8.51 24.74
N ASP A 311 -3.59 -7.19 24.75
CA ASP A 311 -4.50 -6.15 24.28
C ASP A 311 -3.90 -5.28 23.17
N ILE A 312 -4.49 -5.38 21.98
CA ILE A 312 -4.12 -4.58 20.80
C ILE A 312 -4.38 -3.08 20.99
N LEU A 313 -5.34 -2.70 21.85
CA LEU A 313 -5.68 -1.30 22.09
C LEU A 313 -4.55 -0.58 22.84
N GLN A 314 -3.90 -1.24 23.80
CA GLN A 314 -2.75 -0.65 24.49
C GLN A 314 -1.57 -0.45 23.53
N ALA A 315 -1.32 -1.40 22.63
CA ALA A 315 -0.32 -1.24 21.57
C ALA A 315 -0.67 -0.11 20.60
N ARG A 316 -1.96 0.05 20.25
CA ARG A 316 -2.46 1.16 19.42
C ARG A 316 -2.16 2.51 20.08
N ASP A 317 -2.46 2.65 21.37
CA ASP A 317 -2.32 3.90 22.10
C ASP A 317 -0.84 4.26 22.30
N GLN A 318 0.02 3.28 22.61
CA GLN A 318 1.47 3.47 22.69
C GLN A 318 2.07 3.94 21.35
N LEU A 319 1.60 3.39 20.23
CA LEU A 319 2.03 3.81 18.90
C LEU A 319 1.42 5.17 18.50
N GLY A 320 0.34 5.63 19.14
CA GLY A 320 -0.40 6.82 18.73
C GLY A 320 -1.12 6.61 17.39
N HIS A 321 -1.66 5.42 17.16
CA HIS A 321 -2.52 5.13 16.01
C HIS A 321 -3.98 5.46 16.33
N THR A 322 -4.71 5.99 15.35
CA THR A 322 -6.14 6.29 15.52
C THR A 322 -7.02 5.05 15.40
N THR A 323 -6.63 4.09 14.55
CA THR A 323 -7.43 2.89 14.26
C THR A 323 -6.66 1.60 14.56
N VAL A 324 -7.39 0.55 14.95
CA VAL A 324 -6.84 -0.78 15.24
C VAL A 324 -6.22 -1.41 13.99
N VAL A 325 -6.84 -1.22 12.82
CA VAL A 325 -6.35 -1.72 11.52
C VAL A 325 -4.92 -1.25 11.23
N MET A 326 -4.56 -0.02 11.62
CA MET A 326 -3.17 0.45 11.47
C MET A 326 -2.22 -0.32 12.39
N THR A 327 -2.64 -0.62 13.62
CA THR A 327 -1.83 -1.39 14.58
C THR A 327 -1.67 -2.84 14.17
N GLU A 328 -2.69 -3.45 13.55
CA GLU A 328 -2.58 -4.82 12.98
C GLU A 328 -1.44 -4.94 11.96
N GLN A 329 -1.13 -3.88 11.21
CA GLN A 329 0.00 -3.87 10.27
C GLN A 329 1.37 -3.84 10.97
N TYR A 330 1.43 -3.34 12.19
CA TYR A 330 2.65 -3.27 13.00
C TYR A 330 2.83 -4.51 13.86
N ILE A 331 1.75 -5.17 14.25
CA ILE A 331 1.81 -6.48 14.93
C ILE A 331 2.30 -7.49 13.91
N ARG A 332 3.57 -7.87 14.06
CA ARG A 332 4.17 -8.92 13.25
C ARG A 332 3.76 -10.23 13.88
N ASN A 333 3.05 -11.08 13.14
CA ASN A 333 2.71 -12.43 13.61
C ASN A 333 4.00 -13.27 13.68
N ARG A 334 4.76 -13.09 14.77
CA ARG A 334 6.03 -13.76 15.07
C ARG A 334 5.89 -15.29 15.04
N ILE A 335 4.83 -15.80 15.69
CA ILE A 335 4.64 -17.22 16.01
C ILE A 335 3.23 -17.71 15.57
N GLY A 336 2.46 -16.87 14.87
CA GLY A 336 1.03 -17.08 14.64
C GLY A 336 0.18 -16.67 15.85
N LYS A 337 -1.15 -16.63 15.68
CA LYS A 337 -2.06 -16.25 16.79
C LYS A 337 -2.02 -17.34 17.87
N ARG A 338 -1.56 -17.00 19.07
CA ARG A 338 -1.69 -17.86 20.25
C ARG A 338 -3.17 -18.04 20.56
N TYR A 339 -3.68 -19.26 20.43
CA TYR A 339 -5.04 -19.62 20.83
C TYR A 339 -4.96 -20.57 22.03
N ARG A 340 -5.72 -20.26 23.08
CA ARG A 340 -5.89 -21.19 24.19
C ARG A 340 -6.92 -22.24 23.77
N PRO A 341 -6.62 -23.54 23.88
CA PRO A 341 -7.62 -24.57 23.63
C PRO A 341 -8.83 -24.33 24.56
N PRO A 342 -10.06 -24.61 24.09
CA PRO A 342 -11.25 -24.31 24.85
C PRO A 342 -11.25 -25.11 26.17
N SER A 343 -11.25 -24.39 27.30
CA SER A 343 -11.14 -24.99 28.64
C SER A 343 -12.44 -25.64 29.14
N ASN A 344 -13.59 -25.29 28.54
CA ASN A 344 -14.91 -25.80 28.92
C ASN A 344 -15.42 -26.91 28.00
N CYS A 345 -14.60 -27.39 27.08
CA CYS A 345 -14.88 -28.64 26.40
C CYS A 345 -14.47 -29.76 27.36
N GLY A 346 -15.43 -30.59 27.80
CA GLY A 346 -15.13 -31.78 28.60
C GLY A 346 -13.99 -32.60 28.00
N PRO A 347 -13.34 -33.49 28.77
CA PRO A 347 -12.10 -34.14 28.34
C PRO A 347 -12.28 -34.75 26.96
N ALA A 348 -11.26 -34.65 26.10
CA ALA A 348 -11.33 -35.16 24.72
C ALA A 348 -11.72 -36.65 24.65
N SER A 349 -11.61 -37.38 25.77
CA SER A 349 -12.16 -38.73 25.96
C SER A 349 -13.69 -38.83 25.80
N LYS A 350 -14.48 -37.80 26.16
CA LYS A 350 -15.94 -37.77 25.98
C LYS A 350 -16.37 -37.69 24.51
N LEU A 351 -15.48 -37.28 23.60
CA LEU A 351 -15.73 -37.33 22.16
C LEU A 351 -15.50 -38.74 21.59
N ARG A 352 -14.65 -39.56 22.22
CA ARG A 352 -14.42 -40.96 21.81
C ARG A 352 -15.56 -41.88 22.24
N THR A 353 -16.08 -41.70 23.46
CA THR A 353 -17.16 -42.56 24.01
C THR A 353 -18.56 -42.25 23.46
N ARG A 354 -18.78 -41.07 22.87
CA ARG A 354 -20.07 -40.73 22.23
C ARG A 354 -20.41 -41.64 21.04
N ASN A 355 -19.40 -42.16 20.33
CA ASN A 355 -19.63 -43.08 19.22
C ASN A 355 -19.87 -44.52 19.68
N GLU A 356 -19.30 -44.95 20.80
CA GLU A 356 -19.49 -46.32 21.32
C GLU A 356 -20.86 -46.49 22.00
N GLN A 357 -21.31 -45.49 22.77
CA GLN A 357 -22.64 -45.55 23.39
C GLN A 357 -23.77 -45.27 22.37
N GLY A 358 -23.53 -44.45 21.34
CA GLY A 358 -24.48 -44.23 20.24
C GLY A 358 -24.68 -45.46 19.34
N PHE A 359 -23.63 -46.25 19.12
CA PHE A 359 -23.75 -47.52 18.38
C PHE A 359 -24.40 -48.62 19.21
N ALA A 360 -24.11 -48.71 20.52
CA ALA A 360 -24.69 -49.73 21.40
C ALA A 360 -26.18 -49.52 21.71
N LEU A 361 -26.66 -48.26 21.78
CA LEU A 361 -28.09 -47.96 22.04
C LEU A 361 -28.98 -47.96 20.78
N ALA A 362 -28.42 -47.81 19.59
CA ALA A 362 -29.17 -47.84 18.33
C ALA A 362 -29.55 -49.26 17.86
N PHE A 363 -28.91 -50.31 18.41
CA PHE A 363 -29.19 -51.72 18.05
C PHE A 363 -30.12 -52.45 19.03
N ALA A 364 -30.53 -51.83 20.14
CA ALA A 364 -31.21 -52.55 21.22
C ALA A 364 -32.67 -52.19 21.50
N ARG A 365 -33.32 -51.23 20.80
CA ARG A 365 -34.75 -50.93 21.05
C ARG A 365 -35.56 -50.59 19.80
N LYS A 366 -36.53 -51.49 19.55
CA LYS A 366 -37.71 -51.46 18.67
C LYS A 366 -37.49 -51.89 17.21
N PRO A 367 -38.22 -52.92 16.72
CA PRO A 367 -38.31 -53.16 15.29
C PRO A 367 -39.03 -51.96 14.66
N LEU A 368 -38.35 -51.29 13.73
CA LEU A 368 -38.99 -50.35 12.82
C LEU A 368 -39.96 -51.16 11.94
N ILE A 369 -41.25 -51.07 12.28
CA ILE A 369 -42.34 -51.42 11.37
C ILE A 369 -42.23 -50.45 10.19
N LEU A 370 -41.75 -50.95 9.05
CA LEU A 370 -41.68 -50.22 7.79
C LEU A 370 -43.09 -50.20 7.15
N ASP A 371 -43.98 -49.36 7.69
CA ASP A 371 -45.16 -48.96 6.93
C ASP A 371 -44.71 -48.03 5.80
N GLY A 372 -44.56 -48.60 4.59
CA GLY A 372 -44.30 -47.82 3.38
C GLY A 372 -43.33 -48.42 2.36
N ALA A 373 -42.84 -49.65 2.54
CA ALA A 373 -42.03 -50.30 1.50
C ALA A 373 -42.93 -51.12 0.55
N ARG A 374 -43.27 -50.53 -0.61
CA ARG A 374 -43.83 -51.29 -1.74
C ARG A 374 -42.75 -52.15 -2.39
N SER A 375 -42.51 -53.34 -1.83
CA SER A 375 -42.01 -54.46 -2.61
C SER A 375 -42.76 -55.72 -2.18
N ARG A 376 -43.71 -56.15 -3.01
CA ARG A 376 -44.44 -57.42 -2.86
C ARG A 376 -43.73 -58.48 -3.71
N ASN A 377 -43.68 -59.72 -3.23
CA ASN A 377 -43.40 -60.88 -4.08
C ASN A 377 -44.60 -61.13 -5.04
N ARG A 378 -44.46 -62.04 -6.02
CA ARG A 378 -45.50 -62.31 -7.05
C ARG A 378 -46.86 -62.75 -6.49
N THR A 379 -46.95 -63.12 -5.21
CA THR A 379 -48.17 -63.56 -4.53
C THR A 379 -48.69 -62.57 -3.47
N GLY A 380 -48.13 -61.35 -3.39
CA GLY A 380 -48.72 -60.25 -2.63
C GLY A 380 -48.41 -60.20 -1.13
N THR A 381 -47.49 -61.02 -0.62
CA THR A 381 -47.07 -60.99 0.79
C THR A 381 -45.88 -60.05 1.03
N PRO A 382 -45.78 -59.38 2.21
CA PRO A 382 -44.62 -58.55 2.57
C PRO A 382 -43.37 -59.40 2.82
N LEU A 383 -42.21 -58.97 2.30
CA LEU A 383 -40.93 -59.65 2.52
C LEU A 383 -40.45 -59.45 3.97
N ARG A 384 -39.97 -60.53 4.61
CA ARG A 384 -39.35 -60.50 5.95
C ARG A 384 -37.81 -60.52 5.83
N ALA A 385 -37.13 -60.12 6.89
CA ALA A 385 -35.66 -60.05 6.93
C ALA A 385 -34.94 -61.39 6.66
N GLY A 386 -35.63 -62.54 6.79
CA GLY A 386 -35.10 -63.88 6.48
C GLY A 386 -35.14 -64.27 4.99
N ASP A 387 -35.74 -63.46 4.12
CA ASP A 387 -35.93 -63.80 2.69
C ASP A 387 -34.70 -63.46 1.82
N PHE A 388 -33.65 -62.88 2.41
CA PHE A 388 -32.43 -62.46 1.71
C PHE A 388 -31.28 -63.45 1.94
N LYS A 389 -30.85 -64.13 0.88
CA LYS A 389 -29.91 -65.27 0.93
C LYS A 389 -28.44 -64.95 1.27
N SER A 390 -28.07 -63.72 1.65
CA SER A 390 -26.71 -63.44 2.18
C SER A 390 -26.59 -62.13 2.97
N HIS A 391 -25.70 -62.12 3.98
CA HIS A 391 -25.38 -60.95 4.81
C HIS A 391 -24.84 -59.74 4.03
N ALA A 392 -24.29 -59.95 2.83
CA ALA A 392 -23.79 -58.89 1.97
C ALA A 392 -24.92 -58.00 1.40
N SER A 393 -26.11 -58.58 1.16
CA SER A 393 -27.27 -57.86 0.63
C SER A 393 -27.91 -56.93 1.67
N THR A 394 -27.92 -57.35 2.94
CA THR A 394 -28.41 -56.56 4.09
C THR A 394 -27.52 -55.34 4.36
N SER A 395 -26.20 -55.49 4.25
CA SER A 395 -25.24 -54.40 4.47
C SER A 395 -25.33 -53.29 3.41
N PHE A 396 -25.69 -53.62 2.17
CA PHE A 396 -25.81 -52.64 1.07
C PHE A 396 -27.06 -51.76 1.24
N ALA A 397 -28.18 -52.35 1.67
CA ALA A 397 -29.42 -51.63 1.94
C ALA A 397 -29.28 -50.66 3.13
N ILE A 398 -28.60 -51.09 4.21
CA ILE A 398 -28.38 -50.26 5.40
C ILE A 398 -27.44 -49.06 5.12
N ARG A 399 -26.39 -49.25 4.30
CA ARG A 399 -25.48 -48.16 3.89
C ARG A 399 -26.14 -47.11 2.99
N ALA A 400 -27.14 -47.50 2.18
CA ALA A 400 -27.88 -46.56 1.33
C ALA A 400 -28.78 -45.63 2.15
N VAL A 401 -29.41 -46.14 3.22
CA VAL A 401 -30.30 -45.36 4.11
C VAL A 401 -29.52 -44.37 4.98
N ALA A 402 -28.33 -44.73 5.47
CA ALA A 402 -27.48 -43.84 6.29
C ALA A 402 -26.89 -42.65 5.49
N ARG A 403 -26.72 -42.78 4.16
CA ARG A 403 -26.27 -41.67 3.30
C ARG A 403 -27.37 -40.63 3.04
N LEU A 404 -28.64 -41.01 3.15
CA LEU A 404 -29.78 -40.11 2.93
C LEU A 404 -30.07 -39.22 4.15
N THR A 405 -29.80 -39.70 5.37
CA THR A 405 -30.03 -38.95 6.62
C THR A 405 -28.93 -37.93 6.96
N MET A 406 -27.69 -38.12 6.50
CA MET A 406 -26.64 -37.10 6.68
C MET A 406 -26.72 -35.94 5.68
N ALA A 407 -27.47 -36.10 4.58
CA ALA A 407 -27.67 -35.04 3.58
C ALA A 407 -28.72 -33.98 4.01
N THR A 408 -29.53 -34.25 5.04
CA THR A 408 -30.63 -33.37 5.47
C THR A 408 -30.29 -32.41 6.60
N SER A 409 -29.15 -32.56 7.29
CA SER A 409 -28.73 -31.65 8.38
C SER A 409 -27.87 -30.45 7.94
N ALA A 410 -27.48 -30.38 6.66
CA ALA A 410 -26.66 -29.28 6.12
C ALA A 410 -27.48 -28.39 5.19
N LYS A 411 -28.56 -27.76 5.70
CA LYS A 411 -29.29 -26.68 5.01
C LYS A 411 -30.15 -25.88 6.00
N SER A 412 -29.57 -24.84 6.58
CA SER A 412 -30.30 -23.63 6.97
C SER A 412 -29.46 -22.38 6.67
N ASN A 413 -30.02 -21.54 5.79
CA ASN A 413 -29.72 -20.13 5.50
C ASN A 413 -28.49 -19.71 4.65
N GLY A 414 -28.58 -19.98 3.33
CA GLY A 414 -28.99 -18.95 2.33
C GLY A 414 -27.95 -18.11 1.55
N ARG A 415 -27.56 -18.56 0.34
CA ARG A 415 -27.83 -17.91 -0.98
C ARG A 415 -27.12 -18.65 -2.15
N SER A 416 -27.92 -19.01 -3.15
CA SER A 416 -27.62 -19.61 -4.48
C SER A 416 -27.34 -18.50 -5.53
N PRO A 417 -27.10 -18.75 -6.86
CA PRO A 417 -27.20 -20.01 -7.62
C PRO A 417 -26.09 -20.28 -8.69
N GLY A 418 -26.13 -21.46 -9.31
CA GLY A 418 -25.52 -21.73 -10.62
C GLY A 418 -25.06 -23.18 -10.85
N TRP A 419 -25.96 -24.03 -11.31
CA TRP A 419 -25.71 -25.38 -11.87
C TRP A 419 -24.70 -25.30 -13.05
N CYS A 420 -23.95 -26.32 -13.48
CA CYS A 420 -24.39 -27.67 -13.84
C CYS A 420 -23.18 -28.59 -14.11
N SER A 421 -23.26 -29.84 -13.61
CA SER A 421 -22.91 -31.16 -14.18
C SER A 421 -21.88 -31.26 -15.34
N LYS A 422 -21.06 -32.30 -15.52
CA LYS A 422 -20.92 -33.65 -14.95
C LYS A 422 -19.79 -34.35 -15.75
N ARG A 423 -19.14 -35.33 -15.10
CA ARG A 423 -18.36 -36.45 -15.68
C ARG A 423 -17.01 -36.07 -16.31
N GLY A 424 -15.91 -36.76 -16.07
CA GLY A 424 -15.67 -38.03 -15.39
C GLY A 424 -14.38 -38.63 -15.96
N GLU A 425 -13.71 -39.45 -15.16
CA GLU A 425 -12.75 -40.49 -15.57
C GLU A 425 -11.26 -40.11 -15.77
N TYR A 426 -10.52 -40.41 -14.70
CA TYR A 426 -9.47 -41.45 -14.61
C TYR A 426 -8.10 -41.33 -15.34
N ILE A 427 -7.07 -41.52 -14.49
CA ILE A 427 -5.85 -42.33 -14.65
C ILE A 427 -4.65 -41.70 -15.38
N HIS A 428 -3.63 -41.40 -14.58
CA HIS A 428 -2.19 -41.38 -14.89
C HIS A 428 -1.73 -42.71 -15.52
N PRO A 429 -0.75 -42.75 -16.45
CA PRO A 429 0.63 -42.75 -15.98
C PRO A 429 1.71 -42.15 -16.92
N SER A 430 2.77 -41.67 -16.27
CA SER A 430 4.19 -41.96 -16.52
C SER A 430 4.76 -42.07 -17.94
N SER A 431 5.83 -41.29 -18.12
CA SER A 431 7.14 -41.62 -18.71
C SER A 431 7.37 -41.62 -20.23
N ALA A 432 8.48 -40.94 -20.55
CA ALA A 432 9.55 -41.31 -21.49
C ALA A 432 9.57 -40.68 -22.90
N LYS A 433 10.55 -39.77 -23.03
CA LYS A 433 11.69 -39.78 -23.98
C LYS A 433 11.46 -39.59 -25.49
N GLN A 434 12.47 -38.89 -26.05
CA GLN A 434 12.91 -38.77 -27.45
C GLN A 434 12.00 -37.89 -28.34
N GLY A 435 12.49 -37.01 -29.19
CA GLY A 435 13.83 -36.70 -29.66
C GLY A 435 13.71 -35.81 -30.90
N SER A 436 14.73 -34.96 -31.10
CA SER A 436 15.22 -34.43 -32.40
C SER A 436 14.23 -33.82 -33.41
N LEU A 437 14.41 -32.54 -33.73
CA LEU A 437 14.97 -32.07 -35.01
C LEU A 437 14.97 -30.53 -35.08
N CYS A 438 16.18 -29.96 -35.23
CA CYS A 438 16.47 -28.62 -35.75
C CYS A 438 16.49 -28.69 -37.30
N PRO A 439 16.87 -27.65 -38.09
CA PRO A 439 17.02 -26.20 -37.85
C PRO A 439 16.41 -25.34 -39.01
N PHE A 440 16.41 -24.00 -38.94
CA PHE A 440 16.73 -23.16 -40.12
C PHE A 440 17.08 -21.69 -39.76
N GLN A 441 18.36 -21.39 -39.99
CA GLN A 441 19.00 -20.18 -40.54
C GLN A 441 19.05 -18.81 -39.84
N ARG A 442 20.32 -18.52 -39.49
CA ARG A 442 21.08 -17.27 -39.31
C ARG A 442 20.90 -16.23 -40.43
N LYS A 443 21.01 -14.94 -40.06
CA LYS A 443 21.80 -13.89 -40.74
C LYS A 443 22.30 -12.89 -39.67
N THR A 444 23.54 -13.04 -39.20
CA THR A 444 24.77 -12.26 -39.55
C THR A 444 24.84 -10.84 -38.97
N PHE A 445 25.69 -10.72 -37.95
CA PHE A 445 26.40 -9.53 -37.48
C PHE A 445 27.39 -9.02 -38.54
N GLN A 446 27.60 -7.71 -38.60
CA GLN A 446 28.85 -7.14 -39.12
C GLN A 446 29.30 -5.98 -38.23
N CYS A 447 30.55 -6.10 -37.75
CA CYS A 447 31.27 -5.14 -36.93
C CYS A 447 31.81 -3.99 -37.80
N PHE A 448 31.98 -2.81 -37.20
CA PHE A 448 32.94 -1.81 -37.69
C PHE A 448 33.84 -1.39 -36.53
N GLU A 449 35.15 -1.59 -36.74
CA GLU A 449 36.25 -1.22 -35.87
C GLU A 449 36.69 0.25 -36.05
N ASN A 450 37.29 0.75 -34.98
CA ASN A 450 38.05 2.00 -34.85
C ASN A 450 39.15 2.20 -35.90
N LYS A 451 39.37 3.45 -36.34
CA LYS A 451 40.71 3.97 -36.69
C LYS A 451 40.90 5.43 -36.24
N LYS A 452 42.16 5.70 -35.89
CA LYS A 452 42.75 6.86 -35.21
C LYS A 452 42.76 8.17 -36.02
N ALA A 453 42.98 9.25 -35.26
CA ALA A 453 43.36 10.62 -35.64
C ALA A 453 44.67 10.69 -36.48
N PRO A 454 45.10 11.88 -36.97
CA PRO A 454 45.40 13.08 -36.18
C PRO A 454 44.36 14.20 -36.24
#